data_AF-A0A7Z9KZD3-F1
#
_entry.id   AF-A0A7Z9KZD3-F1
#
_cell.length_a   1.000
_cell.length_b   1.000
_cell.length_c   1.000
_cell.angle_alpha   90.00
_cell.angle_beta   90.00
_cell.angle_gamma   90.00
#
_symmetry.space_group_name_H-M   'P 1'
#
loop_
_entity.id
_entity.type
_entity.pdbx_description
1 polymer ?
#
loop_
_entity_poly.entity_id
_entity_poly.type
_entity_poly.pdbx_seq_one_letter_code
_entity_poly.pdbx_strand_id
1 'polypeptide(L)'
;MDASTGTTITCSKGTRLYFPANSFIDGSGNVVNGQVDIEIKEIFSKGDMILSNKFPIGEYGLLESGGQLYITVEQNGTKLQFGNGNYAMVDVQITDTIQWMGLFNGNTGDPNAANLIWTADPDSINGSVSVCQDSSSLSSTYCFNLDTLDWINLDVYMNDASQTSASVVVPSGYDDENTSVFVVFNNENTAASLYSYSNGAFNTGAYYSLGIGRSVTFVSIAVIDGAYYSAFASTTIVDNHEETLQFSPTTKEEFEAAVNAL
;
A
#
# COMPACT_ATOMS: atom_id res chain seq x y z
N MET A 1 17.77 17.11 -7.91
CA MET A 1 17.55 18.39 -7.19
C MET A 1 18.83 18.79 -6.47
N ASP A 2 19.07 20.06 -6.15
CA ASP A 2 20.24 20.44 -5.34
C ASP A 2 19.90 20.38 -3.83
N ALA A 3 20.54 19.47 -3.09
CA ALA A 3 20.33 19.25 -1.65
C ALA A 3 20.69 20.44 -0.76
N SER A 4 21.50 21.37 -1.25
CA SER A 4 21.82 22.62 -0.52
C SER A 4 20.68 23.64 -0.55
N THR A 5 19.63 23.37 -1.33
CA THR A 5 18.43 24.20 -1.46
C THR A 5 17.20 23.40 -1.08
N GLY A 6 16.25 24.02 -0.38
CA GLY A 6 14.96 23.38 -0.11
C GLY A 6 14.18 23.20 -1.40
N THR A 7 13.36 22.15 -1.49
CA THR A 7 12.53 21.89 -2.67
C THR A 7 11.17 21.34 -2.32
N THR A 8 10.19 21.61 -3.18
CA THR A 8 8.89 20.96 -3.14
C THR A 8 8.73 20.10 -4.39
N ILE A 9 8.39 18.83 -4.19
CA ILE A 9 8.01 17.89 -5.25
C ILE A 9 6.50 17.68 -5.17
N THR A 10 5.83 17.79 -6.31
CA THR A 10 4.43 17.37 -6.46
C THR A 10 4.40 16.15 -7.36
N CYS A 11 3.90 15.05 -6.82
CA CYS A 11 3.85 13.76 -7.49
C CYS A 11 2.60 13.64 -8.37
N SER A 12 2.57 12.61 -9.22
CA SER A 12 1.52 12.42 -10.21
C SER A 12 0.12 12.21 -9.62
N LYS A 13 0.02 11.60 -8.43
CA LYS A 13 -1.25 11.37 -7.73
C LYS A 13 -1.54 12.46 -6.69
N GLY A 14 -0.78 13.56 -6.70
CA GLY A 14 -1.05 14.76 -5.93
C GLY A 14 -0.35 14.86 -4.58
N THR A 15 0.44 13.86 -4.17
CA THR A 15 1.29 13.99 -2.98
C THR A 15 2.27 15.14 -3.15
N ARG A 16 2.35 16.01 -2.15
CA ARG A 16 3.33 17.09 -2.09
C ARG A 16 4.32 16.81 -0.98
N LEU A 17 5.61 16.86 -1.31
CA LEU A 17 6.69 16.68 -0.34
C LEU A 17 7.59 17.90 -0.37
N TYR A 18 7.78 18.54 0.78
CA TYR A 18 8.76 19.59 0.96
C TYR A 18 9.97 19.05 1.72
N PHE A 19 11.13 19.10 1.08
CA PHE A 19 12.42 18.78 1.67
C PHE A 19 13.16 20.09 1.98
N PRO A 20 13.44 20.41 3.25
CA PRO A 20 14.26 21.56 3.61
C PRO A 20 15.69 21.49 3.03
N ALA A 21 16.37 22.63 3.00
CA ALA A 21 17.77 22.69 2.59
C ALA A 21 18.66 21.92 3.58
N ASN A 22 19.70 21.25 3.08
CA ASN A 22 20.69 20.52 3.90
C ASN A 22 20.09 19.42 4.78
N SER A 23 18.98 18.81 4.33
CA SER A 23 18.28 17.78 5.10
C SER A 23 18.98 16.43 5.12
N PHE A 24 19.81 16.12 4.12
CA PHE A 24 20.36 14.78 3.91
C PHE A 24 21.80 14.64 4.39
N ILE A 25 22.13 13.45 4.88
CA ILE A 25 23.49 13.03 5.24
C ILE A 25 23.87 11.73 4.50
N ASP A 26 25.16 11.55 4.29
CA ASP A 26 25.73 10.30 3.80
C ASP A 26 25.84 9.24 4.91
N GLY A 27 26.30 8.03 4.56
CA GLY A 27 26.54 6.95 5.51
C GLY A 27 27.66 7.21 6.54
N SER A 28 28.43 8.29 6.37
CA SER A 28 29.45 8.76 7.33
C SER A 28 28.93 9.90 8.22
N GLY A 29 27.69 10.35 8.03
CA GLY A 29 27.08 11.44 8.79
C GLY A 29 27.41 12.84 8.28
N ASN A 30 28.04 12.99 7.10
CA ASN A 30 28.32 14.30 6.53
C ASN A 30 27.10 14.84 5.80
N VAL A 31 26.84 16.14 5.95
CA VAL A 31 25.79 16.84 5.20
C VAL A 31 26.09 16.77 3.70
N VAL A 32 25.10 16.30 2.94
CA VAL A 32 25.18 16.18 1.48
C VAL A 32 24.77 17.49 0.83
N ASN A 33 25.61 17.95 -0.10
CA ASN A 33 25.37 19.13 -0.92
C ASN A 33 25.37 18.75 -2.41
N GLY A 34 24.81 19.61 -3.25
CA GLY A 34 24.78 19.40 -4.70
C GLY A 34 23.67 18.47 -5.16
N GLN A 35 23.76 17.96 -6.39
CA GLN A 35 22.69 17.19 -7.00
C GLN A 35 22.45 15.86 -6.29
N VAL A 36 21.19 15.56 -6.05
CA VAL A 36 20.66 14.28 -5.57
C VAL A 36 19.46 13.87 -6.42
N ASP A 37 19.27 12.56 -6.54
CA ASP A 37 18.14 11.94 -7.21
C ASP A 37 17.10 11.54 -6.16
N ILE A 38 15.83 11.85 -6.42
CA ILE A 38 14.72 11.48 -5.54
C ILE A 38 13.75 10.61 -6.33
N GLU A 39 13.46 9.42 -5.82
CA GLU A 39 12.45 8.52 -6.36
C GLU A 39 11.29 8.42 -5.37
N ILE A 40 10.06 8.57 -5.88
CA ILE A 40 8.82 8.49 -5.10
C ILE A 40 7.84 7.57 -5.84
N LYS A 41 7.28 6.60 -5.13
CA LYS A 41 6.17 5.75 -5.62
C LYS A 41 4.92 6.00 -4.81
N GLU A 42 3.76 6.05 -5.48
CA GLU A 42 2.45 6.31 -4.86
C GLU A 42 1.50 5.13 -5.15
N ILE A 43 0.99 4.47 -4.11
CA ILE A 43 0.01 3.37 -4.19
C ILE A 43 -1.24 3.78 -3.43
N PHE A 44 -2.27 4.21 -4.14
CA PHE A 44 -3.47 4.80 -3.56
C PHE A 44 -4.73 4.01 -3.86
N SER A 45 -4.84 3.42 -5.04
CA SER A 45 -6.01 2.62 -5.43
C SER A 45 -5.82 1.15 -5.07
N LYS A 46 -6.94 0.43 -4.92
CA LYS A 46 -6.96 -1.02 -4.75
C LYS A 46 -6.28 -1.75 -5.93
N GLY A 47 -6.43 -1.22 -7.14
CA GLY A 47 -5.72 -1.69 -8.33
C GLY A 47 -4.20 -1.52 -8.21
N ASP A 48 -3.71 -0.36 -7.75
CA ASP A 48 -2.28 -0.17 -7.48
C ASP A 48 -1.76 -1.22 -6.49
N MET A 49 -2.48 -1.46 -5.39
CA MET A 49 -2.08 -2.42 -4.34
C MET A 49 -1.87 -3.84 -4.91
N ILE A 50 -2.78 -4.28 -5.77
CA ILE A 50 -2.70 -5.57 -6.47
C ILE A 50 -1.48 -5.59 -7.41
N LEU A 51 -1.35 -4.57 -8.26
CA LEU A 51 -0.31 -4.53 -9.30
C LEU A 51 1.10 -4.33 -8.72
N SER A 52 1.22 -3.72 -7.54
CA SER A 52 2.49 -3.54 -6.84
C SER A 52 2.81 -4.64 -5.82
N ASN A 53 1.87 -5.53 -5.55
CA ASN A 53 1.93 -6.49 -4.44
C ASN A 53 2.26 -5.81 -3.10
N LYS A 54 1.55 -4.72 -2.78
CA LYS A 54 1.69 -3.97 -1.53
C LYS A 54 0.32 -3.74 -0.92
N PHE A 55 0.02 -4.54 0.08
CA PHE A 55 -1.28 -4.54 0.73
C PHE A 55 -1.21 -3.82 2.08
N PRO A 56 -2.27 -3.08 2.46
CA PRO A 56 -2.40 -2.45 3.76
C PRO A 56 -2.71 -3.50 4.85
N ILE A 57 -1.74 -4.37 5.16
CA ILE A 57 -1.82 -5.41 6.19
C ILE A 57 -0.85 -5.04 7.32
N GLY A 58 -1.36 -4.73 8.50
CA GLY A 58 -0.56 -4.45 9.69
C GLY A 58 -0.33 -5.69 10.56
N GLU A 59 0.49 -5.54 11.61
CA GLU A 59 0.78 -6.61 12.57
C GLU A 59 -0.45 -7.18 13.28
N TYR A 60 -1.54 -6.39 13.36
CA TYR A 60 -2.76 -6.73 14.09
C TYR A 60 -4.02 -6.86 13.23
N GLY A 61 -3.91 -6.79 11.91
CA GLY A 61 -5.07 -6.90 11.02
C GLY A 61 -4.96 -6.07 9.74
N LEU A 62 -6.06 -6.05 8.99
CA LEU A 62 -6.20 -5.19 7.82
C LEU A 62 -6.23 -3.72 8.23
N LEU A 63 -5.70 -2.89 7.35
CA LEU A 63 -5.74 -1.45 7.43
C LEU A 63 -6.63 -0.91 6.30
N GLU A 64 -7.38 0.15 6.60
CA GLU A 64 -8.06 0.97 5.60
C GLU A 64 -7.14 2.12 5.21
N SER A 65 -6.90 2.27 3.90
CA SER A 65 -5.75 3.03 3.42
C SER A 65 -6.05 4.45 2.96
N GLY A 66 -5.22 5.38 3.42
CA GLY A 66 -5.11 6.75 2.89
C GLY A 66 -3.97 6.91 1.90
N GLY A 67 -3.13 5.88 1.73
CA GLY A 67 -2.11 5.79 0.70
C GLY A 67 -0.75 5.33 1.22
N GLN A 68 -0.03 4.60 0.36
CA GLN A 68 1.34 4.14 0.63
C GLN A 68 2.34 4.90 -0.25
N LEU A 69 3.48 5.26 0.33
CA LEU A 69 4.56 5.95 -0.35
C LEU A 69 5.87 5.17 -0.17
N TYR A 70 6.66 5.07 -1.24
CA TYR A 70 8.08 4.70 -1.15
C TYR A 70 8.92 5.90 -1.52
N ILE A 71 9.87 6.29 -0.66
CA ILE A 71 10.71 7.46 -0.90
C ILE A 71 12.18 7.05 -0.76
N THR A 72 12.99 7.36 -1.77
CA THR A 72 14.45 7.25 -1.67
C THR A 72 15.13 8.50 -2.19
N VAL A 73 16.30 8.78 -1.62
CA VAL A 73 17.18 9.87 -2.05
C VAL A 73 18.57 9.29 -2.21
N GLU A 74 19.19 9.53 -3.36
CA GLU A 74 20.51 9.02 -3.69
C GLU A 74 21.43 10.13 -4.20
N GLN A 75 22.72 10.01 -3.90
CA GLN A 75 23.77 10.79 -4.56
C GLN A 75 24.80 9.83 -5.17
N ASN A 76 25.00 9.92 -6.48
CA ASN A 76 25.95 9.08 -7.21
C ASN A 76 25.73 7.57 -6.96
N GLY A 77 24.47 7.14 -6.88
CA GLY A 77 24.08 5.74 -6.60
C GLY A 77 24.28 5.29 -5.14
N THR A 78 24.55 6.21 -4.21
CA THR A 78 24.59 5.94 -2.77
C THR A 78 23.33 6.48 -2.10
N LYS A 79 22.59 5.61 -1.41
CA LYS A 79 21.43 6.00 -0.60
C LYS A 79 21.82 6.96 0.52
N LEU A 80 21.00 8.00 0.68
CA LEU A 80 21.12 8.99 1.74
C LEU A 80 20.05 8.75 2.80
N GLN A 81 20.20 9.45 3.92
CA GLN A 81 19.23 9.47 5.01
C GLN A 81 19.02 10.91 5.49
N PHE A 82 17.97 11.16 6.28
CA PHE A 82 17.85 12.44 6.95
C PHE A 82 18.94 12.62 8.02
N GLY A 83 19.45 13.84 8.12
CA GLY A 83 20.25 14.26 9.26
C GLY A 83 19.41 14.33 10.54
N ASN A 84 20.04 14.23 11.70
CA ASN A 84 19.33 14.26 12.98
C ASN A 84 18.45 15.53 13.12
N GLY A 85 17.15 15.33 13.35
CA GLY A 85 16.16 16.41 13.46
C GLY A 85 15.66 16.99 12.13
N ASN A 86 16.14 16.49 10.99
CA ASN A 86 15.62 16.84 9.68
C ASN A 86 14.47 15.90 9.28
N TYR A 87 13.54 16.43 8.51
CA TYR A 87 12.38 15.70 8.00
C TYR A 87 11.87 16.33 6.71
N ALA A 88 11.14 15.55 5.91
CA ALA A 88 10.25 16.08 4.88
C ALA A 88 8.87 16.39 5.47
N MET A 89 8.24 17.47 5.01
CA MET A 89 6.82 17.73 5.27
C MET A 89 6.02 17.15 4.10
N VAL A 90 5.03 16.31 4.40
CA VAL A 90 4.27 15.57 3.39
C VAL A 90 2.79 15.92 3.49
N ASP A 91 2.19 16.22 2.35
CA ASP A 91 0.75 16.39 2.18
C ASP A 91 0.22 15.33 1.22
N VAL A 92 -0.70 14.49 1.69
CA VAL A 92 -1.45 13.52 0.89
C VAL A 92 -2.88 14.02 0.74
N GLN A 93 -3.43 14.02 -0.48
CA GLN A 93 -4.80 14.48 -0.73
C GLN A 93 -5.82 13.57 -0.05
N ILE A 94 -6.82 14.15 0.61
CA ILE A 94 -7.93 13.39 1.20
C ILE A 94 -8.97 13.12 0.11
N THR A 95 -9.09 11.86 -0.31
CA THR A 95 -10.17 11.41 -1.21
C THR A 95 -11.41 11.01 -0.42
N ASP A 96 -11.22 10.39 0.74
CA ASP A 96 -12.26 10.01 1.69
C ASP A 96 -11.83 10.41 3.10
N THR A 97 -12.74 10.97 3.90
CA THR A 97 -12.38 11.46 5.24
C THR A 97 -12.39 10.31 6.25
N ILE A 98 -11.31 9.55 6.27
CA ILE A 98 -11.06 8.52 7.27
C ILE A 98 -10.38 9.18 8.48
N GLN A 99 -10.99 9.05 9.65
CA GLN A 99 -10.43 9.58 10.89
C GLN A 99 -9.38 8.62 11.46
N TRP A 100 -8.51 9.14 12.32
CA TRP A 100 -7.53 8.35 13.08
C TRP A 100 -6.45 7.68 12.23
N MET A 101 -6.14 8.26 11.06
CA MET A 101 -4.98 7.84 10.28
C MET A 101 -3.70 7.98 11.10
N GLY A 102 -2.90 6.93 11.08
CA GLY A 102 -1.55 6.87 11.62
C GLY A 102 -0.56 6.49 10.52
N LEU A 103 0.72 6.64 10.83
CA LEU A 103 1.78 6.17 9.96
C LEU A 103 2.18 4.75 10.34
N PHE A 104 2.56 3.98 9.32
CA PHE A 104 3.11 2.66 9.48
C PHE A 104 4.35 2.53 8.63
N ASN A 105 5.37 1.88 9.18
CA ASN A 105 6.67 1.71 8.57
C ASN A 105 6.79 0.32 7.94
N GLY A 106 7.31 0.28 6.71
CA GLY A 106 7.64 -0.98 6.04
C GLY A 106 9.05 -1.51 6.38
N ASN A 107 10.01 -0.61 6.61
CA ASN A 107 11.40 -0.92 7.02
C ASN A 107 12.07 -2.06 6.23
N THR A 108 11.90 -2.07 4.91
CA THR A 108 12.37 -3.16 4.05
C THR A 108 13.74 -2.89 3.43
N GLY A 109 14.09 -1.62 3.25
CA GLY A 109 15.21 -1.19 2.41
C GLY A 109 15.07 -1.54 0.92
N ASP A 110 13.99 -2.22 0.51
CA ASP A 110 13.76 -2.78 -0.83
C ASP A 110 12.33 -2.44 -1.32
N PRO A 111 12.20 -1.65 -2.40
CA PRO A 111 10.87 -1.31 -2.94
C PRO A 111 10.09 -2.55 -3.39
N ASN A 112 10.77 -3.65 -3.70
CA ASN A 112 10.18 -4.87 -4.25
C ASN A 112 9.91 -5.95 -3.20
N ALA A 113 10.12 -5.66 -1.91
CA ALA A 113 9.82 -6.59 -0.83
C ALA A 113 8.39 -7.15 -0.97
N ALA A 114 8.27 -8.47 -1.02
CA ALA A 114 7.00 -9.16 -1.10
C ALA A 114 6.37 -9.29 0.29
N ASN A 115 5.03 -9.31 0.35
CA ASN A 115 4.26 -9.59 1.56
C ASN A 115 4.65 -8.68 2.75
N LEU A 116 4.77 -7.38 2.47
CA LEU A 116 5.07 -6.37 3.49
C LEU A 116 4.00 -6.36 4.57
N ILE A 117 4.41 -6.52 5.82
CA ILE A 117 3.57 -6.32 7.00
C ILE A 117 3.95 -4.99 7.63
N TRP A 118 2.97 -4.10 7.75
CA TRP A 118 3.16 -2.73 8.22
C TRP A 118 3.24 -2.68 9.75
N THR A 119 4.35 -2.16 10.27
CA THR A 119 4.52 -1.91 11.71
C THR A 119 4.05 -0.51 12.02
N ALA A 120 3.12 -0.36 12.96
CA ALA A 120 2.60 0.94 13.32
C ALA A 120 3.73 1.82 13.91
N ASP A 121 3.82 3.06 13.46
CA ASP A 121 4.74 4.03 14.02
C ASP A 121 4.16 4.55 15.36
N PRO A 122 4.77 4.23 16.51
CA PRO A 122 4.24 4.58 17.82
C PRO A 122 4.20 6.09 18.06
N ASP A 123 5.06 6.86 17.40
CA ASP A 123 5.11 8.32 17.50
C ASP A 123 4.01 8.95 16.61
N SER A 124 3.55 8.23 15.59
CA SER A 124 2.43 8.67 14.75
C SER A 124 1.04 8.45 15.36
N ILE A 125 0.87 7.37 16.13
CA ILE A 125 -0.39 6.97 16.77
C ILE A 125 -0.85 8.01 17.81
N ASN A 126 0.02 8.94 18.22
CA ASN A 126 -0.26 10.02 19.17
C ASN A 126 -0.37 11.43 18.55
N GLY A 127 -0.66 11.54 17.25
CA GLY A 127 -1.04 12.83 16.63
C GLY A 127 -0.04 13.44 15.66
N SER A 128 0.86 12.64 15.06
CA SER A 128 1.79 13.13 14.04
C SER A 128 1.16 13.26 12.65
N VAL A 129 -0.05 12.71 12.45
CA VAL A 129 -0.89 12.95 11.28
C VAL A 129 -1.98 13.96 11.64
N SER A 130 -2.06 15.04 10.86
CA SER A 130 -3.08 16.09 10.99
C SER A 130 -3.88 16.22 9.70
N VAL A 131 -5.11 16.71 9.79
CA VAL A 131 -5.84 17.20 8.61
C VAL A 131 -5.52 18.68 8.45
N CYS A 132 -4.81 19.04 7.37
CA CYS A 132 -4.61 20.43 7.00
C CYS A 132 -5.62 20.86 5.95
N GLN A 133 -5.88 22.16 5.92
CA GLN A 133 -6.65 22.78 4.87
C GLN A 133 -5.75 23.75 4.12
N ASP A 134 -5.68 23.59 2.80
CA ASP A 134 -5.05 24.59 1.96
C ASP A 134 -6.02 25.77 1.80
N SER A 135 -5.64 26.91 2.37
CA SER A 135 -6.44 28.14 2.35
C SER A 135 -6.73 28.66 0.93
N SER A 136 -6.00 28.18 -0.08
CA SER A 136 -6.14 28.58 -1.48
C SER A 136 -7.03 27.67 -2.32
N SER A 137 -7.30 26.43 -1.90
CA SER A 137 -7.95 25.41 -2.74
C SER A 137 -9.17 24.73 -2.11
N LEU A 138 -9.52 25.04 -0.86
CA LEU A 138 -10.59 24.38 -0.07
C LEU A 138 -10.44 22.86 0.06
N SER A 139 -9.40 22.24 -0.50
CA SER A 139 -9.08 20.82 -0.35
C SER A 139 -8.38 20.57 0.99
N SER A 140 -8.71 19.44 1.60
CA SER A 140 -8.06 18.96 2.81
C SER A 140 -6.99 17.93 2.46
N THR A 141 -5.89 17.94 3.19
CA THR A 141 -4.78 16.97 3.07
C THR A 141 -4.53 16.31 4.42
N TYR A 142 -4.07 15.06 4.39
CA TYR A 142 -3.34 14.50 5.52
C TYR A 142 -1.92 15.06 5.49
N CYS A 143 -1.49 15.62 6.61
CA CYS A 143 -0.18 16.23 6.77
C CYS A 143 0.61 15.54 7.87
N PHE A 144 1.87 15.26 7.59
CA PHE A 144 2.79 14.66 8.56
C PHE A 144 4.24 14.96 8.19
N ASN A 145 5.14 14.66 9.11
CA ASN A 145 6.58 14.75 8.88
C ASN A 145 7.17 13.34 8.71
N LEU A 146 8.15 13.21 7.82
CA LEU A 146 8.93 11.99 7.64
C LEU A 146 10.40 12.26 7.88
N ASP A 147 10.99 11.56 8.84
CA ASP A 147 12.42 11.57 9.15
C ASP A 147 13.13 10.26 8.71
N THR A 148 12.40 9.37 8.04
CA THR A 148 12.91 8.14 7.43
C THR A 148 12.62 8.12 5.93
N LEU A 149 13.48 7.41 5.18
CA LEU A 149 13.37 7.23 3.73
C LEU A 149 13.24 5.74 3.42
N ASP A 150 12.01 5.25 3.37
CA ASP A 150 11.64 3.89 2.96
C ASP A 150 10.13 3.88 2.62
N TRP A 151 9.51 2.71 2.64
CA TRP A 151 8.07 2.54 2.67
C TRP A 151 7.44 3.14 3.92
N ILE A 152 6.50 4.06 3.70
CA ILE A 152 5.57 4.58 4.70
C ILE A 152 4.15 4.34 4.21
N ASN A 153 3.25 4.09 5.14
CA ASN A 153 1.84 3.91 4.87
C ASN A 153 1.00 4.77 5.80
N LEU A 154 -0.03 5.41 5.26
CA LEU A 154 -0.92 6.32 5.97
C LEU A 154 -2.31 5.69 6.09
N ASP A 155 -2.57 5.06 7.23
CA ASP A 155 -3.60 4.04 7.34
C ASP A 155 -4.28 4.07 8.71
N VAL A 156 -5.37 3.32 8.84
CA VAL A 156 -6.01 3.04 10.14
C VAL A 156 -6.40 1.58 10.22
N TYR A 157 -6.29 0.95 11.38
CA TYR A 157 -6.77 -0.42 11.57
C TYR A 157 -8.28 -0.51 11.31
N MET A 158 -8.67 -1.47 10.48
CA MET A 158 -10.08 -1.85 10.34
C MET A 158 -10.60 -2.42 11.65
N ASN A 159 -11.82 -2.04 12.01
CA ASN A 159 -12.47 -2.49 13.24
C ASN A 159 -13.70 -3.34 12.92
N ASP A 160 -13.54 -4.65 12.98
CA ASP A 160 -14.59 -5.63 12.76
C ASP A 160 -14.95 -6.37 14.05
N ALA A 161 -16.22 -6.32 14.45
CA ALA A 161 -16.69 -6.97 15.67
C ALA A 161 -16.68 -8.51 15.58
N SER A 162 -16.72 -9.06 14.37
CA SER A 162 -16.67 -10.50 14.11
C SER A 162 -15.90 -10.72 12.82
N GLN A 163 -14.93 -11.63 12.89
CA GLN A 163 -14.03 -11.91 11.78
C GLN A 163 -13.94 -13.41 11.52
N THR A 164 -13.57 -13.77 10.31
CA THR A 164 -13.45 -15.16 9.87
C THR A 164 -12.32 -15.30 8.86
N SER A 165 -11.81 -16.52 8.69
CA SER A 165 -10.96 -16.86 7.55
C SER A 165 -11.79 -17.07 6.30
N ALA A 166 -11.21 -16.82 5.13
CA ALA A 166 -11.80 -17.21 3.86
C ALA A 166 -10.92 -18.21 3.13
N SER A 167 -11.57 -19.13 2.42
CA SER A 167 -11.00 -20.10 1.51
C SER A 167 -11.52 -19.83 0.10
N VAL A 168 -10.63 -19.80 -0.89
CA VAL A 168 -10.97 -19.58 -2.30
C VAL A 168 -10.50 -20.80 -3.09
N VAL A 169 -11.46 -21.63 -3.48
CA VAL A 169 -11.22 -22.85 -4.23
C VAL A 169 -10.96 -22.51 -5.69
N VAL A 170 -9.87 -23.06 -6.23
CA VAL A 170 -9.50 -22.92 -7.64
C VAL A 170 -9.63 -24.27 -8.37
N PRO A 171 -9.95 -24.27 -9.69
CA PRO A 171 -10.05 -25.52 -10.45
C PRO A 171 -8.71 -26.25 -10.57
N SER A 172 -8.75 -27.53 -10.95
CA SER A 172 -7.53 -28.28 -11.29
C SER A 172 -6.77 -27.58 -12.43
N GLY A 173 -5.45 -27.47 -12.28
CA GLY A 173 -4.57 -26.72 -13.18
C GLY A 173 -4.24 -25.31 -12.69
N TYR A 174 -4.91 -24.84 -11.65
CA TYR A 174 -4.61 -23.57 -10.96
C TYR A 174 -4.04 -23.88 -9.57
N ASP A 175 -2.88 -23.31 -9.26
CA ASP A 175 -2.14 -23.54 -8.00
C ASP A 175 -1.29 -22.31 -7.65
N ASP A 176 -0.53 -22.39 -6.55
CA ASP A 176 0.34 -21.32 -6.07
C ASP A 176 1.60 -21.08 -6.91
N GLU A 177 1.87 -21.90 -7.93
CA GLU A 177 2.95 -21.65 -8.88
C GLU A 177 2.51 -20.70 -10.01
N ASN A 178 1.23 -20.77 -10.40
CA ASN A 178 0.72 -20.06 -11.58
C ASN A 178 -0.41 -19.07 -11.30
N THR A 179 -1.01 -19.09 -10.10
CA THR A 179 -2.20 -18.31 -9.75
C THR A 179 -1.95 -17.43 -8.53
N SER A 180 -2.47 -16.21 -8.58
CA SER A 180 -2.56 -15.31 -7.42
C SER A 180 -4.01 -14.98 -7.13
N VAL A 181 -4.39 -14.97 -5.85
CA VAL A 181 -5.75 -14.67 -5.40
C VAL A 181 -5.73 -13.49 -4.43
N PHE A 182 -6.67 -12.58 -4.59
CA PHE A 182 -6.82 -11.37 -3.80
C PHE A 182 -8.26 -11.22 -3.33
N VAL A 183 -8.44 -10.51 -2.22
CA VAL A 183 -9.73 -9.99 -1.79
C VAL A 183 -9.67 -8.47 -1.83
N VAL A 184 -10.68 -7.87 -2.46
CA VAL A 184 -10.82 -6.42 -2.62
C VAL A 184 -12.08 -5.98 -1.88
N PHE A 185 -11.96 -5.01 -0.98
CA PHE A 185 -13.11 -4.50 -0.23
C PHE A 185 -13.83 -3.45 -1.05
N ASN A 186 -15.16 -3.59 -1.18
CA ASN A 186 -15.94 -2.76 -2.10
C ASN A 186 -16.26 -1.37 -1.51
N ASN A 187 -16.23 -1.23 -0.19
CA ASN A 187 -16.62 0.00 0.51
C ASN A 187 -15.44 0.69 1.24
N GLU A 188 -14.31 0.01 1.35
CA GLU A 188 -13.12 0.47 2.08
C GLU A 188 -11.93 0.46 1.12
N ASN A 189 -11.01 1.42 1.24
CA ASN A 189 -9.82 1.46 0.40
C ASN A 189 -8.77 0.45 0.89
N THR A 190 -9.02 -0.83 0.66
CA THR A 190 -8.14 -1.91 1.11
C THR A 190 -8.30 -3.16 0.25
N ALA A 191 -7.21 -3.91 0.15
CA ALA A 191 -7.13 -5.20 -0.52
C ALA A 191 -6.08 -6.07 0.18
N ALA A 192 -6.17 -7.38 0.01
CA ALA A 192 -5.19 -8.31 0.56
C ALA A 192 -5.01 -9.52 -0.35
N SER A 193 -3.79 -10.07 -0.39
CA SER A 193 -3.50 -11.35 -1.03
C SER A 193 -3.88 -12.53 -0.14
N LEU A 194 -4.54 -13.53 -0.71
CA LEU A 194 -4.67 -14.86 -0.12
C LEU A 194 -3.51 -15.71 -0.65
N TYR A 195 -2.50 -15.93 0.20
CA TYR A 195 -1.24 -16.58 -0.22
C TYR A 195 -1.05 -17.98 0.39
N SER A 196 -1.92 -18.42 1.31
CA SER A 196 -1.80 -19.74 1.93
C SER A 196 -2.52 -20.80 1.09
N TYR A 197 -1.79 -21.52 0.25
CA TYR A 197 -2.36 -22.54 -0.63
C TYR A 197 -2.31 -23.94 -0.02
N SER A 198 -3.46 -24.62 0.02
CA SER A 198 -3.52 -26.04 0.40
C SER A 198 -4.80 -26.69 -0.15
N ASN A 199 -4.73 -27.97 -0.50
CA ASN A 199 -5.89 -28.76 -0.93
C ASN A 199 -6.72 -28.12 -2.06
N GLY A 200 -6.08 -27.40 -3.00
CA GLY A 200 -6.78 -26.75 -4.12
C GLY A 200 -7.44 -25.41 -3.79
N ALA A 201 -7.12 -24.82 -2.64
CA ALA A 201 -7.68 -23.54 -2.22
C ALA A 201 -6.62 -22.58 -1.68
N PHE A 202 -6.79 -21.29 -2.00
CA PHE A 202 -6.06 -20.18 -1.40
C PHE A 202 -6.79 -19.67 -0.18
N ASN A 203 -6.08 -19.50 0.93
CA ASN A 203 -6.65 -19.12 2.21
C ASN A 203 -6.09 -17.77 2.65
N THR A 204 -6.85 -17.07 3.50
CA THR A 204 -6.36 -15.89 4.21
C THR A 204 -5.03 -16.17 4.90
N GLY A 205 -4.10 -15.22 4.79
CA GLY A 205 -2.76 -15.35 5.35
C GLY A 205 -2.69 -15.19 6.87
N ALA A 206 -1.47 -15.29 7.40
CA ALA A 206 -1.17 -14.79 8.74
C ALA A 206 -1.39 -13.27 8.80
N TYR A 207 -1.61 -12.75 10.01
CA TYR A 207 -1.80 -11.32 10.35
C TYR A 207 -3.17 -10.71 10.08
N TYR A 208 -4.07 -11.36 9.34
CA TYR A 208 -5.39 -10.80 9.12
C TYR A 208 -6.50 -11.84 8.99
N SER A 209 -7.72 -11.35 9.14
CA SER A 209 -8.98 -12.04 8.98
C SER A 209 -9.98 -11.09 8.33
N LEU A 210 -11.10 -11.60 7.83
CA LEU A 210 -12.09 -10.80 7.12
C LEU A 210 -13.30 -10.54 8.02
N GLY A 211 -13.75 -9.28 8.10
CA GLY A 211 -14.98 -8.92 8.80
C GLY A 211 -16.21 -9.59 8.19
N ILE A 212 -16.98 -10.32 9.01
CA ILE A 212 -18.26 -10.89 8.59
C ILE A 212 -19.23 -9.76 8.24
N GLY A 213 -19.88 -9.87 7.07
CA GLY A 213 -20.79 -8.85 6.54
C GLY A 213 -20.12 -7.80 5.64
N ARG A 214 -18.79 -7.83 5.48
CA ARG A 214 -18.10 -6.94 4.53
C ARG A 214 -18.44 -7.33 3.09
N SER A 215 -18.71 -6.33 2.26
CA SER A 215 -18.89 -6.49 0.81
C SER A 215 -17.53 -6.53 0.14
N VAL A 216 -17.23 -7.63 -0.54
CA VAL A 216 -15.92 -7.85 -1.17
C VAL A 216 -16.04 -8.35 -2.61
N THR A 217 -14.96 -8.27 -3.34
CA THR A 217 -14.75 -8.96 -4.61
C THR A 217 -13.47 -9.78 -4.51
N PHE A 218 -13.58 -11.10 -4.64
CA PHE A 218 -12.42 -11.96 -4.84
C PHE A 218 -11.95 -11.82 -6.28
N VAL A 219 -10.65 -11.60 -6.45
CA VAL A 219 -10.01 -11.35 -7.73
C VAL A 219 -8.87 -12.35 -7.89
N SER A 220 -8.71 -12.92 -9.08
CA SER A 220 -7.57 -13.77 -9.37
C SER A 220 -7.04 -13.55 -10.76
N ILE A 221 -5.73 -13.75 -10.90
CA ILE A 221 -5.02 -13.83 -12.16
C ILE A 221 -4.13 -15.08 -12.17
N ALA A 222 -4.10 -15.77 -13.31
CA ALA A 222 -3.25 -16.93 -13.54
C ALA A 222 -2.53 -16.81 -14.88
N VAL A 223 -1.32 -17.40 -14.95
CA VAL A 223 -0.53 -17.50 -16.18
C VAL A 223 -0.22 -18.96 -16.47
N ILE A 224 -0.86 -19.51 -17.50
CA ILE A 224 -0.71 -20.92 -17.89
C ILE A 224 -0.26 -20.96 -19.34
N ASP A 225 0.91 -21.58 -19.59
CA ASP A 225 1.54 -21.65 -20.91
C ASP A 225 1.67 -20.29 -21.63
N GLY A 226 1.88 -19.22 -20.85
CA GLY A 226 2.01 -17.85 -21.34
C GLY A 226 0.69 -17.15 -21.67
N ALA A 227 -0.45 -17.81 -21.49
CA ALA A 227 -1.78 -17.21 -21.59
C ALA A 227 -2.28 -16.75 -20.22
N TYR A 228 -2.94 -15.59 -20.20
CA TYR A 228 -3.52 -15.02 -18.99
C TYR A 228 -4.97 -15.46 -18.81
N TYR A 229 -5.34 -15.75 -17.57
CA TYR A 229 -6.70 -16.03 -17.15
C TYR A 229 -7.03 -15.20 -15.91
N SER A 230 -8.26 -14.73 -15.78
CA SER A 230 -8.70 -14.03 -14.57
C SER A 230 -10.10 -14.45 -14.13
N ALA A 231 -10.39 -14.23 -12.86
CA ALA A 231 -11.70 -14.47 -12.25
C ALA A 231 -12.04 -13.34 -11.28
N PHE A 232 -13.33 -12.99 -11.22
CA PHE A 232 -13.88 -11.97 -10.32
C PHE A 232 -15.19 -12.52 -9.71
N ALA A 233 -15.31 -12.50 -8.40
CA ALA A 233 -16.51 -12.96 -7.68
C ALA A 233 -16.85 -11.98 -6.55
N SER A 234 -17.90 -11.20 -6.72
CA SER A 234 -18.40 -10.28 -5.70
C SER A 234 -19.38 -10.98 -4.76
N THR A 235 -19.19 -10.79 -3.46
CA THR A 235 -19.94 -11.49 -2.41
C THR A 235 -19.95 -10.69 -1.10
N THR A 236 -20.63 -11.23 -0.09
CA THR A 236 -20.56 -10.72 1.29
C THR A 236 -19.93 -11.78 2.17
N ILE A 237 -18.95 -11.40 2.99
CA ILE A 237 -18.25 -12.34 3.87
C ILE A 237 -19.24 -12.93 4.88
N VAL A 238 -19.18 -14.26 5.03
CA VAL A 238 -19.96 -15.04 6.01
C VAL A 238 -19.00 -15.88 6.85
N ASP A 239 -19.45 -16.41 7.98
CA ASP A 239 -18.61 -17.26 8.82
C ASP A 239 -18.13 -18.52 8.07
N ASN A 240 -16.84 -18.83 8.17
CA ASN A 240 -16.14 -19.87 7.40
C ASN A 240 -16.36 -19.71 5.88
N HIS A 241 -16.12 -18.50 5.38
CA HIS A 241 -16.39 -18.16 3.99
C HIS A 241 -15.61 -19.06 3.02
N GLU A 242 -16.32 -19.66 2.07
CA GLU A 242 -15.74 -20.38 0.95
C GLU A 242 -16.28 -19.80 -0.35
N GLU A 243 -15.38 -19.48 -1.28
CA GLU A 243 -15.72 -18.96 -2.60
C GLU A 243 -15.08 -19.84 -3.67
N THR A 244 -15.71 -19.97 -4.84
CA THR A 244 -15.15 -20.74 -5.97
C THR A 244 -15.00 -19.85 -7.19
N LEU A 245 -13.79 -19.77 -7.73
CA LEU A 245 -13.51 -18.91 -8.88
C LEU A 245 -13.74 -19.60 -10.22
N GLN A 246 -14.32 -18.85 -11.16
CA GLN A 246 -14.51 -19.26 -12.55
C GLN A 246 -13.60 -18.43 -13.44
N PHE A 247 -12.51 -19.04 -13.91
CA PHE A 247 -11.52 -18.38 -14.75
C PHE A 247 -11.98 -18.26 -16.20
N SER A 248 -11.71 -17.09 -16.78
CA SER A 248 -11.89 -16.82 -18.21
C SER A 248 -10.58 -16.29 -18.80
N PRO A 249 -10.28 -16.55 -20.08
CA PRO A 249 -9.15 -15.93 -20.76
C PRO A 249 -9.20 -14.40 -20.63
N THR A 250 -8.04 -13.79 -20.45
CA THR A 250 -7.90 -12.33 -20.33
C THR A 250 -6.57 -11.89 -20.97
N THR A 251 -6.31 -10.59 -20.97
CA THR A 251 -5.01 -9.98 -21.25
C THR A 251 -4.52 -9.21 -20.03
N LYS A 252 -3.23 -8.82 -20.04
CA LYS A 252 -2.67 -7.98 -18.98
C LYS A 252 -3.43 -6.66 -18.89
N GLU A 253 -3.68 -6.02 -20.04
CA GLU A 253 -4.36 -4.73 -20.12
C GLU A 253 -5.83 -4.82 -19.68
N GLU A 254 -6.54 -5.90 -20.04
CA GLU A 254 -7.92 -6.12 -19.59
C GLU A 254 -7.98 -6.37 -18.07
N PHE A 255 -7.05 -7.13 -17.52
CA PHE A 255 -6.98 -7.35 -16.08
C PHE A 255 -6.67 -6.05 -15.33
N GLU A 256 -5.67 -5.28 -15.78
CA GLU A 256 -5.32 -3.97 -15.21
C GLU A 256 -6.51 -3.01 -15.26
N ALA A 257 -7.24 -2.95 -16.37
CA ALA A 257 -8.44 -2.14 -16.48
C ALA A 257 -9.55 -2.61 -15.51
N ALA A 258 -9.74 -3.93 -15.37
CA ALA A 258 -10.75 -4.50 -14.49
C ALA A 258 -10.46 -4.23 -13.00
N VAL A 259 -9.22 -4.40 -12.53
CA VAL A 259 -8.88 -4.13 -11.12
C VAL A 259 -8.90 -2.65 -10.78
N ASN A 260 -8.59 -1.77 -11.74
CA ASN A 260 -8.69 -0.32 -11.55
C ASN A 260 -10.14 0.19 -11.54
N ALA A 261 -11.11 -0.64 -11.97
CA ALA A 261 -12.53 -0.31 -11.96
C ALA A 261 -13.24 -0.78 -10.67
N LEU A 262 -12.53 -1.45 -9.74
CA LEU A 262 -13.05 -1.93 -8.46
C LEU A 262 -13.03 -0.87 -7.35
#